data_AF-A0A2D6S2H4-F1
#
_entry.id   AF-A0A2D6S2H4-F1
#
_cell.length_a   1.000
_cell.length_b   1.000
_cell.length_c   1.000
_cell.angle_alpha   90.00
_cell.angle_beta   90.00
_cell.angle_gamma   90.00
#
_symmetry.space_group_name_H-M   'P 1'
#
loop_
_entity.id
_entity.type
_entity.pdbx_description
1 polymer ?
#
loop_
_entity_poly.entity_id
_entity_poly.type
_entity_poly.pdbx_seq_one_letter_code
_entity_poly.pdbx_strand_id
1 'polypeptide(L)'
;LFSFGYFVLYEYGIVCRNYGIGLLLICIFCILFRNRYQRIISISISLFLTSHTSVHALIIVICIAIGLGLEYIFNRKQLVDTEDTIERQIWVGFGIMGVGILTAVLQLNPPPDTGFAVGWKTNFDINHLKNVIKIITRAYFPIPATQTHFWGSRWIEQFPTIQNWNLGISIVIFTWTIVSLLRKPTALLIYISAMLGLLVFFYTKYFGGIRHHGFLFIAFLMVTWISHDCDQMLFFKPFNSLCHWWEKSISPILTLILLAHTFGGIRAVRLDQEHVFSHGKQTAQYIIEQNMNSIPIIGDMDYAVSTVVGYLKNPKQIYYMRGNRPGSFVRWDSKRTNGVSDEQVIQKAKDLQKDQVLIILNRGLPDLLTKQNGIKKISHFTGSTIGDEGFYLYLLETSP
;
A
#
# COMPACT_ATOMS: atom_id res chain seq x y z
N LEU A 1 11.92 1.18 -19.02
CA LEU A 1 12.06 0.32 -17.83
C LEU A 1 11.14 0.76 -16.69
N PHE A 2 11.28 1.99 -16.15
CA PHE A 2 10.44 2.47 -15.03
C PHE A 2 8.93 2.28 -15.22
N SER A 3 8.36 2.73 -16.35
CA SER A 3 6.91 2.64 -16.62
C SER A 3 6.36 1.22 -16.68
N PHE A 4 7.21 0.23 -17.01
CA PHE A 4 6.83 -1.19 -17.05
C PHE A 4 7.16 -1.92 -15.74
N GLY A 5 7.70 -1.22 -14.75
CA GLY A 5 8.06 -1.79 -13.47
C GLY A 5 6.85 -2.22 -12.64
N TYR A 6 7.00 -3.27 -11.82
CA TYR A 6 5.94 -3.84 -10.98
C TYR A 6 5.10 -2.80 -10.23
N PHE A 7 5.74 -1.84 -9.56
CA PHE A 7 5.00 -0.81 -8.83
C PHE A 7 4.20 0.11 -9.74
N VAL A 8 4.81 0.62 -10.81
CA VAL A 8 4.18 1.61 -11.68
C VAL A 8 3.08 0.99 -12.53
N LEU A 9 3.38 -0.14 -13.18
CA LEU A 9 2.48 -0.82 -14.09
C LEU A 9 1.36 -1.54 -13.35
N TYR A 10 1.70 -2.32 -12.33
CA TYR A 10 0.75 -3.25 -11.70
C TYR A 10 0.17 -2.69 -10.39
N GLU A 11 0.98 -2.50 -9.34
CA GLU A 11 0.46 -2.13 -8.00
C GLU A 11 -0.19 -0.75 -7.94
N TYR A 12 0.33 0.22 -8.68
CA TYR A 12 -0.13 1.61 -8.63
C TYR A 12 -0.87 2.04 -9.91
N GLY A 13 -0.86 1.19 -10.94
CA GLY A 13 -1.52 1.42 -12.23
C GLY A 13 -2.79 0.59 -12.40
N ILE A 14 -2.71 -0.75 -12.23
CA ILE A 14 -3.82 -1.67 -12.44
C ILE A 14 -4.66 -1.86 -11.18
N VAL A 15 -4.00 -2.07 -10.03
CA VAL A 15 -4.72 -2.27 -8.76
C VAL A 15 -5.29 -0.93 -8.28
N CYS A 16 -6.62 -0.80 -8.28
CA CYS A 16 -7.31 0.44 -7.96
C CYS A 16 -7.10 0.86 -6.49
N ARG A 17 -6.09 1.70 -6.24
CA ARG A 17 -5.73 2.29 -4.95
C ARG A 17 -5.15 3.69 -5.14
N ASN A 18 -5.11 4.46 -4.05
CA ASN A 18 -4.63 5.85 -4.02
C ASN A 18 -3.10 6.04 -4.13
N TYR A 19 -2.31 4.96 -4.21
CA TYR A 19 -0.85 5.06 -4.26
C TYR A 19 -0.30 5.64 -5.57
N GLY A 20 -1.00 5.45 -6.69
CA GLY A 20 -0.60 6.04 -7.98
C GLY A 20 -0.60 7.58 -7.96
N ILE A 21 -1.57 8.19 -7.26
CA ILE A 21 -1.64 9.64 -7.08
C ILE A 21 -0.43 10.12 -6.25
N GLY A 22 -0.08 9.40 -5.17
CA GLY A 22 1.10 9.71 -4.36
C GLY A 22 2.40 9.66 -5.17
N LEU A 23 2.57 8.64 -6.01
CA LEU A 23 3.73 8.53 -6.91
C LEU A 23 3.79 9.71 -7.90
N LEU A 24 2.67 10.07 -8.52
CA LEU A 24 2.59 11.20 -9.45
C LEU A 24 3.04 12.50 -8.77
N LEU A 25 2.54 12.79 -7.57
CA LEU A 25 2.87 14.02 -6.84
C LEU A 25 4.33 14.05 -6.37
N ILE A 26 4.91 12.89 -6.03
CA ILE A 26 6.35 12.77 -5.76
C ILE A 26 7.18 13.04 -7.02
N CYS A 27 6.74 12.56 -8.19
CA CYS A 27 7.40 12.89 -9.47
C CYS A 27 7.33 14.39 -9.77
N ILE A 28 6.18 15.04 -9.52
CA ILE A 28 6.04 16.50 -9.65
C ILE A 28 7.01 17.22 -8.71
N PHE A 29 7.13 16.76 -7.46
CA PHE A 29 8.12 17.29 -6.52
C PHE A 29 9.55 17.17 -7.08
N CYS A 30 9.97 16.01 -7.59
CA CYS A 30 11.30 15.82 -8.18
C CYS A 30 11.56 16.77 -9.36
N ILE A 31 10.58 16.98 -10.23
CA ILE A 31 10.67 17.91 -11.37
C ILE A 31 10.88 19.35 -10.91
N LEU A 32 10.18 19.75 -9.84
CA LEU A 32 10.27 21.10 -9.28
C LEU A 32 11.53 21.33 -8.43
N PHE A 33 12.19 20.27 -7.99
CA PHE A 33 13.30 20.33 -7.02
C PHE A 33 14.52 21.13 -7.50
N ARG A 34 14.81 21.11 -8.81
CA ARG A 34 15.94 21.85 -9.39
C ARG A 34 15.95 23.34 -9.03
N ASN A 35 14.77 23.97 -9.03
CA ASN A 35 14.58 25.37 -8.65
C ASN A 35 13.74 25.47 -7.36
N ARG A 36 14.00 24.57 -6.39
CA ARG A 36 13.14 24.33 -5.23
C ARG A 36 12.75 25.57 -4.43
N TYR A 37 13.67 26.49 -4.19
CA TYR A 37 13.39 27.70 -3.40
C TYR A 37 12.63 28.77 -4.19
N GLN A 38 12.84 28.85 -5.50
CA GLN A 38 12.06 29.73 -6.38
C GLN A 38 10.64 29.21 -6.64
N ARG A 39 10.46 27.88 -6.60
CA ARG A 39 9.17 27.20 -6.82
C ARG A 39 8.60 26.62 -5.53
N ILE A 40 8.99 27.17 -4.38
CA ILE A 40 8.69 26.59 -3.07
C ILE A 40 7.19 26.48 -2.83
N ILE A 41 6.38 27.43 -3.31
CA ILE A 41 4.92 27.37 -3.20
C ILE A 41 4.35 26.18 -3.98
N SER A 42 4.78 25.98 -5.23
CA SER A 42 4.36 24.83 -6.05
C SER A 42 4.80 23.51 -5.43
N ILE A 43 6.02 23.44 -4.90
CA ILE A 43 6.50 22.29 -4.13
C ILE A 43 5.62 22.04 -2.91
N SER A 44 5.30 23.08 -2.15
CA SER A 44 4.53 22.98 -0.92
C SER A 44 3.09 22.52 -1.19
N ILE A 45 2.47 23.00 -2.26
CA ILE A 45 1.15 22.50 -2.71
C ILE A 45 1.24 21.03 -3.11
N SER A 46 2.26 20.63 -3.88
CA SER A 46 2.47 19.23 -4.25
C SER A 46 2.64 18.34 -3.02
N LEU A 47 3.45 18.77 -2.04
CA LEU A 47 3.70 18.04 -0.80
C LEU A 47 2.48 18.00 0.13
N PHE A 48 1.70 19.08 0.20
CA PHE A 48 0.40 19.13 0.88
C PHE A 48 -0.55 18.08 0.30
N LEU A 49 -0.67 18.00 -1.03
CA LEU A 49 -1.51 16.98 -1.66
C LEU A 49 -0.94 15.59 -1.44
N THR A 50 0.39 15.44 -1.47
CA THR A 50 1.09 14.16 -1.24
C THR A 50 0.80 13.61 0.15
N SER A 51 0.79 14.44 1.20
CA SER A 51 0.50 14.02 2.57
C SER A 51 -0.93 13.47 2.74
N HIS A 52 -1.87 13.88 1.89
CA HIS A 52 -3.25 13.40 1.90
C HIS A 52 -3.47 12.13 1.06
N THR A 53 -2.43 11.57 0.42
CA THR A 53 -2.56 10.33 -0.36
C THR A 53 -2.49 9.08 0.50
N SER A 54 -1.49 8.96 1.37
CA SER A 54 -1.33 7.81 2.27
C SER A 54 -0.38 8.13 3.43
N VAL A 55 -0.45 7.36 4.51
CA VAL A 55 0.47 7.49 5.64
C VAL A 55 1.94 7.32 5.24
N HIS A 56 2.24 6.47 4.27
CA HIS A 56 3.61 6.26 3.77
C HIS A 56 4.12 7.50 3.02
N ALA A 57 3.26 8.12 2.22
CA ALA A 57 3.56 9.38 1.53
C ALA A 57 3.72 10.54 2.52
N LEU A 58 2.89 10.61 3.56
CA LEU A 58 3.02 11.58 4.65
C LEU A 58 4.39 11.47 5.34
N ILE A 59 4.85 10.24 5.66
CA ILE A 59 6.18 10.03 6.25
C ILE A 59 7.27 10.61 5.34
N ILE A 60 7.21 10.34 4.03
CA ILE A 60 8.16 10.91 3.07
C ILE A 60 8.08 12.45 3.04
N VAL A 61 6.87 13.03 3.07
CA VAL A 61 6.67 14.49 3.09
C VAL A 61 7.30 15.13 4.33
N ILE A 62 7.14 14.52 5.51
CA ILE A 62 7.77 14.98 6.76
C ILE A 62 9.29 14.99 6.59
N CYS A 63 9.86 13.92 6.05
CA CYS A 63 11.30 13.80 5.81
C CYS A 63 11.82 14.82 4.80
N ILE A 64 11.08 15.08 3.71
CA ILE A 64 11.40 16.14 2.74
C ILE A 64 11.37 17.51 3.41
N ALA A 65 10.31 17.82 4.18
CA ALA A 65 10.16 19.10 4.85
C ALA A 65 11.31 19.36 5.84
N ILE A 66 11.71 18.35 6.62
CA ILE A 66 12.88 18.43 7.51
C ILE A 66 14.16 18.63 6.71
N GLY A 67 14.36 17.86 5.62
CA GLY A 67 15.54 17.97 4.77
C GLY A 67 15.70 19.34 4.12
N LEU A 68 14.63 19.89 3.54
CA LEU A 68 14.60 21.22 2.96
C LEU A 68 14.75 22.32 4.02
N GLY A 69 14.13 22.15 5.19
CA GLY A 69 14.25 23.10 6.30
C GLY A 69 15.69 23.21 6.81
N LEU A 70 16.36 22.06 7.01
CA LEU A 70 17.75 22.04 7.44
C LEU A 70 18.69 22.57 6.34
N GLU A 71 18.49 22.18 5.08
CA GLU A 71 19.26 22.75 3.96
C GLU A 71 19.12 24.28 3.92
N TYR A 72 17.91 24.81 4.04
CA TYR A 72 17.66 26.25 4.07
C TYR A 72 18.35 26.94 5.24
N ILE A 73 18.29 26.37 6.45
CA ILE A 73 18.92 26.96 7.65
C ILE A 73 20.45 27.01 7.49
N PHE A 74 21.08 25.94 7.00
CA PHE A 74 22.53 25.86 6.88
C PHE A 74 23.08 26.67 5.69
N ASN A 75 22.36 26.70 4.57
CA ASN A 75 22.82 27.36 3.34
C ASN A 75 22.11 28.70 3.09
N ARG A 76 21.42 29.27 4.09
CA ARG A 76 20.59 30.50 3.98
C ARG A 76 21.30 31.63 3.24
N LYS A 77 22.56 31.89 3.59
CA LYS A 77 23.36 32.99 3.01
C LYS A 77 23.73 32.78 1.54
N GLN A 78 23.73 31.53 1.06
CA GLN A 78 24.11 31.18 -0.31
C GLN A 78 22.87 30.96 -1.20
N LEU A 79 21.74 30.58 -0.60
CA LEU A 79 20.48 30.29 -1.30
C LEU A 79 19.61 31.54 -1.53
N VAL A 80 19.81 32.59 -0.75
CA VAL A 80 19.04 33.84 -0.83
C VAL A 80 20.00 35.02 -0.95
N ASP A 81 20.48 35.27 -2.17
CA ASP A 81 20.99 36.59 -2.54
C ASP A 81 19.79 37.52 -2.74
N THR A 82 19.35 38.13 -1.63
CA THR A 82 18.76 39.48 -1.59
C THR A 82 17.45 39.76 -2.36
N GLU A 83 16.32 39.14 -1.97
CA GLU A 83 14.99 39.76 -2.10
C GLU A 83 14.04 39.28 -0.96
N ASP A 84 13.47 40.21 -0.18
CA ASP A 84 12.53 39.92 0.93
C ASP A 84 11.32 39.06 0.51
N THR A 85 10.94 39.15 -0.77
CA THR A 85 9.81 38.42 -1.37
C THR A 85 10.03 36.91 -1.39
N ILE A 86 11.24 36.44 -1.69
CA ILE A 86 11.58 35.01 -1.78
C ILE A 86 11.59 34.40 -0.38
N GLU A 87 12.18 35.08 0.61
CA GLU A 87 12.18 34.61 2.00
C GLU A 87 10.76 34.46 2.54
N ARG A 88 9.89 35.43 2.29
CA ARG A 88 8.46 35.33 2.65
C ARG A 88 7.79 34.12 1.99
N GLN A 89 8.05 33.87 0.70
CA GLN A 89 7.49 32.71 -0.01
C GLN A 89 7.98 31.39 0.60
N ILE A 90 9.23 31.31 1.04
CA ILE A 90 9.78 30.11 1.69
C ILE A 90 9.04 29.82 3.00
N TRP A 91 8.87 30.82 3.86
CA TRP A 91 8.12 30.66 5.11
C TRP A 91 6.65 30.31 4.87
N VAL A 92 6.00 30.94 3.89
CA VAL A 92 4.63 30.57 3.47
C VAL A 92 4.60 29.13 2.97
N GLY A 93 5.59 28.70 2.18
CA GLY A 93 5.73 27.33 1.70
C GLY A 93 5.82 26.31 2.84
N PHE A 94 6.72 26.54 3.80
CA PHE A 94 6.81 25.70 5.00
C PHE A 94 5.50 25.72 5.82
N GLY A 95 4.80 26.86 5.87
CA GLY A 95 3.46 26.95 6.44
C GLY A 95 2.46 26.03 5.75
N ILE A 96 2.42 26.03 4.42
CA ILE A 96 1.55 25.14 3.61
C ILE A 96 1.90 23.67 3.86
N MET A 97 3.19 23.31 3.87
CA MET A 97 3.64 21.95 4.19
C MET A 97 3.20 21.53 5.60
N GLY A 98 3.38 22.43 6.58
CA GLY A 98 3.00 22.21 7.97
C GLY A 98 1.49 22.00 8.15
N VAL A 99 0.67 22.81 7.48
CA VAL A 99 -0.79 22.64 7.46
C VAL A 99 -1.15 21.28 6.85
N GLY A 100 -0.56 20.90 5.72
CA GLY A 100 -0.83 19.60 5.07
C GLY A 100 -0.46 18.40 5.94
N ILE A 101 0.68 18.47 6.62
CA ILE A 101 1.10 17.44 7.58
C ILE A 101 0.10 17.38 8.74
N LEU A 102 -0.25 18.52 9.34
CA LEU A 102 -1.16 18.59 10.47
C LEU A 102 -2.55 18.04 10.11
N THR A 103 -3.14 18.48 9.00
CA THR A 103 -4.46 18.03 8.55
C THR A 103 -4.45 16.55 8.20
N ALA A 104 -3.38 16.04 7.57
CA ALA A 104 -3.24 14.61 7.30
C ALA A 104 -3.13 13.78 8.58
N VAL A 105 -2.36 14.22 9.58
CA VAL A 105 -2.25 13.54 10.89
C VAL A 105 -3.60 13.50 11.61
N LEU A 106 -4.33 14.62 11.63
CA LEU A 106 -5.66 14.70 12.24
C LEU A 106 -6.66 13.76 11.56
N GLN A 107 -6.62 13.65 10.24
CA GLN A 107 -7.48 12.74 9.47
C GLN A 107 -7.11 11.26 9.63
N LEU A 108 -5.83 10.97 9.92
CA LEU A 108 -5.34 9.60 10.09
C LEU A 108 -5.77 8.95 11.40
N ASN A 109 -6.22 9.71 12.40
CA ASN A 109 -6.64 9.17 13.68
C ASN A 109 -7.95 8.37 13.51
N PRO A 110 -7.91 7.03 13.54
CA PRO A 110 -9.11 6.24 13.35
C PRO A 110 -9.98 6.31 14.61
N PRO A 111 -11.30 6.07 14.49
CA PRO A 111 -12.15 5.84 15.66
C PRO A 111 -11.55 4.81 16.64
N PRO A 112 -11.72 5.00 17.96
CA PRO A 112 -11.15 4.10 18.97
C PRO A 112 -11.71 2.68 18.87
N ASP A 113 -12.88 2.52 18.27
CA ASP A 113 -13.54 1.24 18.06
C ASP A 113 -13.16 0.57 16.73
N THR A 114 -12.27 1.10 15.88
CA THR A 114 -12.07 0.55 14.51
C THR A 114 -11.75 -0.95 14.40
N GLY A 115 -11.17 -1.55 15.44
CA GLY A 115 -10.85 -2.98 15.47
C GLY A 115 -9.76 -3.41 14.48
N PHE A 116 -9.11 -2.47 13.80
CA PHE A 116 -8.06 -2.73 12.80
C PHE A 116 -6.81 -1.92 13.12
N ALA A 117 -5.66 -2.59 13.21
CA ALA A 117 -4.35 -1.97 13.52
C ALA A 117 -4.39 -1.02 14.75
N VAL A 118 -5.19 -1.36 15.76
CA VAL A 118 -5.45 -0.51 16.93
C VAL A 118 -4.18 -0.34 17.78
N GLY A 119 -3.49 -1.44 18.07
CA GLY A 119 -2.33 -1.46 18.96
C GLY A 119 -1.04 -0.92 18.32
N TRP A 120 -0.11 -0.56 19.20
CA TRP A 120 1.28 -0.25 18.86
C TRP A 120 2.19 -1.36 19.38
N LYS A 121 3.12 -1.83 18.56
CA LYS A 121 4.19 -2.74 18.95
C LYS A 121 5.43 -1.91 19.36
N THR A 122 5.56 -1.64 20.65
CA THR A 122 6.70 -0.92 21.22
C THR A 122 7.76 -1.84 21.80
N ASN A 123 7.39 -3.10 22.11
CA ASN A 123 8.34 -4.08 22.62
C ASN A 123 9.38 -4.45 21.56
N PHE A 124 10.63 -4.57 21.99
CA PHE A 124 11.73 -4.98 21.13
C PHE A 124 11.66 -6.49 20.84
N ASP A 125 11.63 -6.84 19.57
CA ASP A 125 11.64 -8.21 19.05
C ASP A 125 12.63 -8.24 17.88
N ILE A 126 13.75 -8.93 18.09
CA ILE A 126 14.82 -9.06 17.11
C ILE A 126 14.38 -9.81 15.85
N ASN A 127 13.47 -10.78 15.96
CA ASN A 127 12.98 -11.54 14.82
C ASN A 127 12.04 -10.68 13.97
N HIS A 128 11.17 -9.91 14.63
CA HIS A 128 10.34 -8.91 13.94
C HIS A 128 11.18 -7.83 13.27
N LEU A 129 12.22 -7.32 13.94
CA LEU A 129 13.15 -6.36 13.36
C LEU A 129 13.83 -6.91 12.09
N LYS A 130 14.34 -8.15 12.15
CA LYS A 130 14.92 -8.82 10.98
C LYS A 130 13.92 -8.91 9.82
N ASN A 131 12.65 -9.21 10.11
CA ASN A 131 11.60 -9.28 9.10
C ASN A 131 11.29 -7.90 8.49
N VAL A 132 11.31 -6.84 9.30
CA VAL A 132 11.12 -5.46 8.83
C VAL A 132 12.28 -5.01 7.94
N ILE A 133 13.53 -5.32 8.29
CA ILE A 133 14.70 -4.97 7.44
C ILE A 133 14.63 -5.71 6.10
N LYS A 134 14.20 -6.98 6.09
CA LYS A 134 13.98 -7.78 4.86
C LYS A 134 12.90 -7.22 3.92
N ILE A 135 12.13 -6.21 4.35
CA ILE A 135 11.20 -5.49 3.47
C ILE A 135 11.96 -4.73 2.37
N ILE A 136 13.20 -4.31 2.61
CA ILE A 136 14.00 -3.57 1.63
C ILE A 136 14.18 -4.39 0.34
N THR A 137 14.60 -5.65 0.44
CA THR A 137 14.69 -6.52 -0.76
C THR A 137 13.34 -6.78 -1.40
N ARG A 138 12.25 -6.76 -0.62
CA ARG A 138 10.88 -6.92 -1.15
C ARG A 138 10.48 -5.71 -1.98
N ALA A 139 10.91 -4.51 -1.58
CA ALA A 139 10.67 -3.27 -2.32
C ALA A 139 11.59 -3.13 -3.56
N TYR A 140 12.82 -3.63 -3.50
CA TYR A 140 13.78 -3.48 -4.61
C TYR A 140 13.69 -4.61 -5.66
N PHE A 141 13.13 -5.77 -5.30
CA PHE A 141 12.97 -6.88 -6.23
C PHE A 141 11.56 -7.50 -6.15
N PRO A 142 10.53 -6.75 -6.58
CA PRO A 142 9.13 -7.17 -6.49
C PRO A 142 8.76 -8.11 -7.65
N ILE A 143 9.27 -9.34 -7.62
CA ILE A 143 8.95 -10.37 -8.62
C ILE A 143 7.96 -11.37 -8.00
N PRO A 144 6.70 -11.43 -8.47
CA PRO A 144 5.71 -12.39 -7.96
C PRO A 144 6.05 -13.82 -8.39
N ALA A 145 5.71 -14.82 -7.55
CA ALA A 145 5.82 -16.23 -7.88
C ALA A 145 4.73 -16.66 -8.89
N THR A 146 4.99 -17.71 -9.67
CA THR A 146 4.00 -18.28 -10.60
C THR A 146 3.08 -19.22 -9.84
N GLN A 147 1.97 -18.68 -9.34
CA GLN A 147 0.96 -19.40 -8.59
C GLN A 147 -0.34 -18.58 -8.58
N THR A 148 -1.48 -19.20 -8.28
CA THR A 148 -2.77 -18.49 -8.19
C THR A 148 -2.70 -17.33 -7.21
N HIS A 149 -2.16 -17.55 -6.00
CA HIS A 149 -1.95 -16.53 -4.96
C HIS A 149 -0.64 -15.75 -5.18
N PHE A 150 -0.44 -15.21 -6.38
CA PHE A 150 0.79 -14.50 -6.72
C PHE A 150 0.90 -13.12 -6.05
N TRP A 151 -0.22 -12.47 -5.73
CA TRP A 151 -0.22 -11.10 -5.25
C TRP A 151 0.48 -10.98 -3.89
N GLY A 152 1.57 -10.22 -3.85
CA GLY A 152 2.42 -10.09 -2.67
C GLY A 152 3.40 -11.24 -2.43
N SER A 153 3.38 -12.31 -3.23
CA SER A 153 4.36 -13.40 -3.20
C SER A 153 5.73 -12.96 -3.71
N ARG A 154 6.77 -13.77 -3.44
CA ARG A 154 8.16 -13.46 -3.80
C ARG A 154 8.81 -14.63 -4.50
N TRP A 155 8.94 -14.55 -5.82
CA TRP A 155 9.62 -15.57 -6.63
C TRP A 155 11.06 -15.82 -6.15
N ILE A 156 11.76 -14.75 -5.76
CA ILE A 156 13.15 -14.80 -5.31
C ILE A 156 13.31 -15.64 -4.03
N GLU A 157 12.28 -15.76 -3.18
CA GLU A 157 12.33 -16.56 -1.96
C GLU A 157 12.23 -18.07 -2.22
N GLN A 158 11.97 -18.49 -3.47
CA GLN A 158 12.04 -19.90 -3.87
C GLN A 158 13.48 -20.44 -3.86
N PHE A 159 14.48 -19.55 -3.91
CA PHE A 159 15.89 -19.93 -3.86
C PHE A 159 16.41 -19.87 -2.41
N PRO A 160 16.78 -21.01 -1.80
CA PRO A 160 17.21 -21.06 -0.39
C PRO A 160 18.38 -20.11 -0.08
N THR A 161 19.31 -19.97 -1.03
CA THR A 161 20.44 -19.05 -0.91
C THR A 161 19.99 -17.62 -0.70
N ILE A 162 19.01 -17.15 -1.48
CA ILE A 162 18.54 -15.76 -1.38
C ILE A 162 17.71 -15.57 -0.12
N GLN A 163 16.93 -16.58 0.27
CA GLN A 163 16.19 -16.56 1.54
C GLN A 163 17.14 -16.41 2.75
N ASN A 164 18.25 -17.16 2.77
CA ASN A 164 19.26 -17.11 3.83
C ASN A 164 20.00 -15.76 3.85
N TRP A 165 20.36 -15.22 2.68
CA TRP A 165 21.09 -13.96 2.55
C TRP A 165 20.20 -12.71 2.51
N ASN A 166 18.88 -12.84 2.58
CA ASN A 166 17.91 -11.75 2.43
C ASN A 166 18.20 -10.54 3.33
N LEU A 167 18.55 -10.80 4.60
CA LEU A 167 18.91 -9.75 5.56
C LEU A 167 20.21 -9.04 5.14
N GLY A 168 21.23 -9.82 4.73
CA GLY A 168 22.50 -9.28 4.25
C GLY A 168 22.32 -8.40 3.01
N ILE A 169 21.53 -8.86 2.03
CA ILE A 169 21.22 -8.09 0.81
C ILE A 169 20.51 -6.78 1.17
N SER A 170 19.56 -6.81 2.11
CA SER A 170 18.85 -5.61 2.57
C SER A 170 19.80 -4.57 3.18
N ILE A 171 20.73 -5.02 4.03
CA ILE A 171 21.75 -4.17 4.64
C ILE A 171 22.71 -3.62 3.58
N VAL A 172 23.12 -4.45 2.61
CA VAL A 172 23.99 -4.03 1.50
C VAL A 172 23.31 -2.94 0.67
N ILE A 173 22.04 -3.10 0.29
CA ILE A 173 21.29 -2.07 -0.47
C ILE A 173 21.21 -0.75 0.30
N PHE A 174 20.91 -0.83 1.59
CA PHE A 174 20.77 0.37 2.44
C PHE A 174 22.10 1.10 2.61
N THR A 175 23.16 0.35 2.95
CA THR A 175 24.52 0.91 3.12
C THR A 175 25.11 1.41 1.81
N TRP A 176 24.91 0.68 0.72
CA TRP A 176 25.29 1.11 -0.63
C TRP A 176 24.68 2.47 -0.97
N THR A 177 23.36 2.62 -0.81
CA THR A 177 22.66 3.88 -1.09
C THR A 177 23.19 5.03 -0.23
N ILE A 178 23.43 4.78 1.07
CA ILE A 178 24.02 5.77 1.99
C ILE A 178 25.39 6.22 1.46
N VAL A 179 26.29 5.28 1.16
CA VAL A 179 27.65 5.58 0.70
C VAL A 179 27.62 6.36 -0.61
N SER A 180 26.75 6.00 -1.55
CA SER A 180 26.59 6.71 -2.82
C SER A 180 26.05 8.15 -2.65
N LEU A 181 25.37 8.46 -1.55
CA LEU A 181 24.81 9.78 -1.26
C LEU A 181 25.64 10.60 -0.26
N LEU A 182 26.78 10.10 0.25
CA LEU A 182 27.61 10.81 1.26
C LEU A 182 28.04 12.21 0.84
N ARG A 183 28.22 12.44 -0.47
CA ARG A 183 28.60 13.74 -1.03
C ARG A 183 27.42 14.71 -1.17
N LYS A 184 26.19 14.27 -0.87
CA LYS A 184 24.92 14.96 -1.13
C LYS A 184 24.09 15.02 0.16
N PRO A 185 24.44 15.90 1.12
CA PRO A 185 23.90 15.86 2.49
C PRO A 185 22.37 15.97 2.54
N THR A 186 21.77 16.86 1.74
CA THR A 186 20.30 17.02 1.66
C THR A 186 19.63 15.73 1.22
N ALA A 187 20.08 15.12 0.12
CA ALA A 187 19.52 13.87 -0.38
C ALA A 187 19.75 12.70 0.59
N LEU A 188 20.93 12.62 1.21
CA LEU A 188 21.27 11.61 2.21
C LEU A 188 20.36 11.68 3.44
N LEU A 189 20.17 12.89 3.97
CA LEU A 189 19.32 13.14 5.13
C LEU A 189 17.86 12.72 4.84
N ILE A 190 17.33 13.15 3.68
CA ILE A 190 15.98 12.75 3.25
C ILE A 190 15.89 11.23 3.11
N TYR A 191 16.89 10.58 2.51
CA TYR A 191 16.91 9.13 2.35
C TYR A 191 16.89 8.39 3.68
N ILE A 192 17.86 8.68 4.57
CA ILE A 192 17.99 8.00 5.85
C ILE A 192 16.73 8.22 6.69
N SER A 193 16.25 9.45 6.79
CA SER A 193 15.05 9.75 7.57
C SER A 193 13.80 9.08 7.00
N ALA A 194 13.60 9.08 5.67
CA ALA A 194 12.47 8.41 5.04
C ALA A 194 12.52 6.89 5.21
N MET A 195 13.70 6.28 5.01
CA MET A 195 13.89 4.84 5.21
C MET A 195 13.64 4.44 6.65
N LEU A 196 14.23 5.14 7.61
CA LEU A 196 14.02 4.85 9.04
C LEU A 196 12.57 5.10 9.45
N GLY A 197 11.96 6.21 9.02
CA GLY A 197 10.56 6.53 9.33
C GLY A 197 9.59 5.46 8.83
N LEU A 198 9.78 4.99 7.58
CA LEU A 198 8.97 3.91 7.01
C LEU A 198 9.21 2.58 7.72
N LEU A 199 10.47 2.20 7.99
CA LEU A 199 10.79 0.96 8.70
C LEU A 199 10.26 0.97 10.15
N VAL A 200 10.37 2.09 10.85
CA VAL A 200 9.79 2.26 12.20
C VAL A 200 8.27 2.13 12.14
N PHE A 201 7.61 2.70 11.13
CA PHE A 201 6.17 2.54 10.95
C PHE A 201 5.77 1.08 10.69
N PHE A 202 6.52 0.36 9.84
CA PHE A 202 6.30 -1.07 9.57
C PHE A 202 6.56 -1.95 10.79
N TYR A 203 7.50 -1.55 11.67
CA TYR A 203 7.76 -2.24 12.91
C TYR A 203 6.65 -2.01 13.94
N THR A 204 6.34 -0.74 14.20
CA THR A 204 5.56 -0.31 15.38
C THR A 204 4.06 -0.30 15.15
N LYS A 205 3.57 0.15 13.98
CA LYS A 205 2.14 0.40 13.77
C LYS A 205 1.51 -0.60 12.82
N TYR A 206 2.10 -0.78 11.64
CA TYR A 206 1.46 -1.57 10.60
C TYR A 206 2.47 -2.18 9.64
N PHE A 207 2.71 -3.49 9.78
CA PHE A 207 3.67 -4.22 8.94
C PHE A 207 3.37 -4.10 7.45
N GLY A 208 2.09 -4.06 7.08
CA GLY A 208 1.67 -3.81 5.71
C GLY A 208 1.94 -4.93 4.72
N GLY A 209 1.77 -4.62 3.43
CA GLY A 209 2.02 -5.52 2.30
C GLY A 209 2.87 -4.85 1.23
N ILE A 210 3.14 -5.56 0.14
CA ILE A 210 4.05 -5.13 -0.94
C ILE A 210 3.80 -3.70 -1.43
N ARG A 211 2.52 -3.33 -1.61
CA ARG A 211 2.08 -1.99 -2.02
C ARG A 211 2.51 -0.86 -1.08
N HIS A 212 2.65 -1.14 0.22
CA HIS A 212 3.15 -0.21 1.23
C HIS A 212 4.68 -0.18 1.20
N HIS A 213 5.28 -1.36 1.07
CA HIS A 213 6.73 -1.57 1.05
C HIS A 213 7.39 -0.85 -0.14
N GLY A 214 6.67 -0.71 -1.27
CA GLY A 214 7.13 0.04 -2.45
C GLY A 214 7.54 1.48 -2.17
N PHE A 215 7.06 2.11 -1.08
CA PHE A 215 7.49 3.46 -0.71
C PHE A 215 8.98 3.54 -0.31
N LEU A 216 9.61 2.45 0.11
CA LEU A 216 11.07 2.40 0.31
C LEU A 216 11.81 2.56 -1.04
N PHE A 217 11.30 1.92 -2.09
CA PHE A 217 11.86 2.03 -3.43
C PHE A 217 11.54 3.40 -4.06
N ILE A 218 10.34 3.94 -3.84
CA ILE A 218 10.00 5.31 -4.26
C ILE A 218 10.93 6.32 -3.58
N ALA A 219 11.18 6.20 -2.27
CA ALA A 219 12.10 7.08 -1.56
C ALA A 219 13.51 7.02 -2.18
N PHE A 220 14.01 5.82 -2.51
CA PHE A 220 15.28 5.64 -3.22
C PHE A 220 15.32 6.30 -4.59
N LEU A 221 14.29 6.10 -5.43
CA LEU A 221 14.20 6.72 -6.75
C LEU A 221 14.15 8.25 -6.64
N MET A 222 13.36 8.76 -5.71
CA MET A 222 13.21 10.19 -5.45
C MET A 222 14.54 10.82 -5.05
N VAL A 223 15.25 10.26 -4.05
CA VAL A 223 16.53 10.83 -3.61
C VAL A 223 17.60 10.74 -4.68
N THR A 224 17.61 9.65 -5.46
CA THR A 224 18.51 9.49 -6.60
C THR A 224 18.26 10.57 -7.64
N TRP A 225 16.99 10.84 -7.99
CA TRP A 225 16.63 11.90 -8.91
C TRP A 225 17.11 13.27 -8.41
N ILE A 226 16.70 13.68 -7.20
CA ILE A 226 17.00 15.03 -6.69
C ILE A 226 18.49 15.23 -6.35
N SER A 227 19.26 14.15 -6.13
CA SER A 227 20.69 14.21 -5.80
C SER A 227 21.53 14.94 -6.86
N HIS A 228 21.08 14.93 -8.12
CA HIS A 228 21.73 15.64 -9.21
C HIS A 228 21.71 17.15 -9.01
N ASP A 229 20.67 17.69 -8.38
CA ASP A 229 20.44 19.11 -8.12
C ASP A 229 20.79 19.52 -6.66
N CYS A 230 21.37 18.61 -5.88
CA CYS A 230 21.86 18.88 -4.53
C CYS A 230 23.31 19.35 -4.52
N ASP A 231 23.63 20.22 -3.57
CA ASP A 231 25.00 20.71 -3.34
C ASP A 231 25.95 19.55 -3.03
N GLN A 232 27.19 19.68 -3.50
CA GLN A 232 28.23 18.67 -3.30
C GLN A 232 29.13 19.05 -2.12
N MET A 233 29.25 18.15 -1.15
CA MET A 233 30.32 18.21 -0.17
C MET A 233 31.61 17.61 -0.74
N LEU A 234 32.73 18.29 -0.47
CA LEU A 234 34.07 17.83 -0.82
C LEU A 234 34.72 17.19 0.41
N PHE A 235 35.18 15.95 0.26
CA PHE A 235 35.97 15.25 1.26
C PHE A 235 37.46 15.18 0.86
N PHE A 236 38.30 14.67 1.75
CA PHE A 236 39.70 14.36 1.43
C PHE A 236 39.80 13.41 0.21
N LYS A 237 40.81 13.64 -0.65
CA LYS A 237 40.95 13.02 -1.98
C LYS A 237 40.64 11.51 -2.06
N PRO A 238 41.23 10.61 -1.25
CA PRO A 238 40.96 9.17 -1.39
C PRO A 238 39.49 8.83 -1.09
N PHE A 239 38.90 9.47 -0.09
CA PHE A 239 37.50 9.27 0.28
C PHE A 239 36.55 9.85 -0.78
N ASN A 240 36.92 10.98 -1.38
CA ASN A 240 36.13 11.59 -2.45
C ASN A 240 36.12 10.72 -3.71
N SER A 241 37.25 10.13 -4.10
CA SER A 241 37.32 9.18 -5.23
C SER A 241 36.48 7.93 -4.99
N LEU A 242 36.53 7.37 -3.77
CA LEU A 242 35.71 6.23 -3.39
C LEU A 242 34.21 6.57 -3.48
N CYS A 243 33.78 7.67 -2.85
CA CYS A 243 32.38 8.11 -2.89
C CYS A 243 31.91 8.38 -4.32
N HIS A 244 32.77 8.95 -5.17
CA HIS A 244 32.43 9.20 -6.57
C HIS A 244 32.25 7.90 -7.39
N TRP A 245 33.03 6.86 -7.08
CA TRP A 245 32.84 5.54 -7.69
C TRP A 245 31.49 4.92 -7.30
N TRP A 246 31.13 4.99 -6.02
CA TRP A 246 29.84 4.52 -5.51
C TRP A 246 28.66 5.33 -6.07
N GLU A 247 28.80 6.65 -6.21
CA GLU A 247 27.84 7.52 -6.89
C GLU A 247 27.62 7.07 -8.35
N LYS A 248 28.71 6.83 -9.09
CA LYS A 248 28.63 6.31 -10.47
C LYS A 248 28.02 4.93 -10.58
N SER A 249 28.12 4.10 -9.54
CA SER A 249 27.50 2.77 -9.51
C SER A 249 25.96 2.81 -9.48
N ILE A 250 25.34 3.95 -9.12
CA ILE A 250 23.89 4.09 -9.09
C ILE A 250 23.28 3.79 -10.46
N SER A 251 23.77 4.39 -11.55
CA SER A 251 23.16 4.24 -12.87
C SER A 251 23.07 2.78 -13.35
N PRO A 252 24.17 1.99 -13.39
CA PRO A 252 24.09 0.59 -13.80
C PRO A 252 23.26 -0.28 -12.84
N ILE A 253 23.41 -0.10 -11.52
CA ILE A 253 22.66 -0.89 -10.54
C ILE A 253 21.16 -0.57 -10.59
N LEU A 254 20.79 0.71 -10.68
CA LEU A 254 19.40 1.14 -10.88
C LEU A 254 18.83 0.55 -12.19
N THR A 255 19.62 0.52 -13.26
CA THR A 255 19.19 -0.12 -14.52
C THR A 255 18.89 -1.61 -14.33
N LEU A 256 19.75 -2.35 -13.61
CA LEU A 256 19.49 -3.76 -13.26
C LEU A 256 18.23 -3.91 -12.39
N ILE A 257 18.05 -3.07 -11.37
CA ILE A 257 16.85 -3.09 -10.52
C ILE A 257 15.60 -2.82 -11.37
N LEU A 258 15.64 -1.83 -12.26
CA LEU A 258 14.51 -1.50 -13.13
C LEU A 258 14.21 -2.60 -14.15
N LEU A 259 15.20 -3.37 -14.60
CA LEU A 259 14.99 -4.60 -15.38
C LEU A 259 14.25 -5.67 -14.56
N ALA A 260 14.68 -5.90 -13.31
CA ALA A 260 13.98 -6.82 -12.41
C ALA A 260 12.53 -6.37 -12.12
N HIS A 261 12.31 -5.06 -11.94
CA HIS A 261 10.97 -4.49 -11.81
C HIS A 261 10.15 -4.68 -13.09
N THR A 262 10.74 -4.48 -14.27
CA THR A 262 10.06 -4.66 -15.56
C THR A 262 9.61 -6.12 -15.72
N PHE A 263 10.50 -7.06 -15.42
CA PHE A 263 10.17 -8.49 -15.40
C PHE A 263 9.05 -8.80 -14.39
N GLY A 264 9.14 -8.28 -13.17
CA GLY A 264 8.11 -8.42 -12.16
C GLY A 264 6.75 -7.86 -12.59
N GLY A 265 6.73 -6.68 -13.23
CA GLY A 265 5.53 -6.03 -13.72
C GLY A 265 4.85 -6.79 -14.85
N ILE A 266 5.59 -7.16 -15.89
CA ILE A 266 5.06 -7.98 -17.00
C ILE A 266 4.51 -9.31 -16.45
N ARG A 267 5.23 -9.96 -15.53
CA ARG A 267 4.78 -11.21 -14.91
C ARG A 267 3.49 -11.00 -14.10
N ALA A 268 3.37 -9.92 -13.35
CA ALA A 268 2.17 -9.62 -12.58
C ALA A 268 0.94 -9.42 -13.48
N VAL A 269 1.09 -8.65 -14.56
CA VAL A 269 0.02 -8.44 -15.55
C VAL A 269 -0.40 -9.77 -16.19
N ARG A 270 0.57 -10.60 -16.58
CA ARG A 270 0.28 -11.92 -17.14
C ARG A 270 -0.50 -12.80 -16.15
N LEU A 271 -0.05 -12.86 -14.88
CA LEU A 271 -0.71 -13.68 -13.86
C LEU A 271 -2.11 -13.16 -13.52
N ASP A 272 -2.35 -11.85 -13.58
CA ASP A 272 -3.66 -11.24 -13.40
C ASP A 272 -4.63 -11.54 -14.56
N GLN A 273 -4.10 -11.82 -15.76
CA GLN A 273 -4.89 -12.31 -16.89
C GLN A 273 -5.15 -13.82 -16.81
N GLU A 274 -4.17 -14.60 -16.34
CA GLU A 274 -4.27 -16.06 -16.21
C GLU A 274 -5.14 -16.50 -15.02
N HIS A 275 -5.17 -15.70 -13.95
CA HIS A 275 -5.89 -16.00 -12.72
C HIS A 275 -6.92 -14.92 -12.41
N VAL A 276 -8.12 -15.34 -12.02
CA VAL A 276 -9.14 -14.40 -11.58
C VAL A 276 -8.69 -13.74 -10.28
N PHE A 277 -8.52 -12.41 -10.28
CA PHE A 277 -8.08 -11.70 -9.09
C PHE A 277 -9.05 -11.89 -7.90
N SER A 278 -10.34 -11.71 -8.17
CA SER A 278 -11.46 -11.79 -7.22
C SER A 278 -12.71 -12.33 -7.91
N HIS A 279 -13.45 -13.23 -7.27
CA HIS A 279 -14.73 -13.71 -7.82
C HIS A 279 -15.92 -12.78 -7.54
N GLY A 280 -15.70 -11.58 -6.98
CA GLY A 280 -16.78 -10.65 -6.62
C GLY A 280 -17.67 -10.30 -7.81
N LYS A 281 -17.04 -9.98 -8.95
CA LYS A 281 -17.74 -9.63 -10.20
C LYS A 281 -18.52 -10.81 -10.77
N GLN A 282 -17.90 -11.99 -10.90
CA GLN A 282 -18.61 -13.17 -11.44
C GLN A 282 -19.78 -13.59 -10.56
N THR A 283 -19.60 -13.54 -9.23
CA THR A 283 -20.66 -13.86 -8.26
C THR A 283 -21.85 -12.90 -8.42
N ALA A 284 -21.59 -11.60 -8.53
CA ALA A 284 -22.64 -10.60 -8.74
C ALA A 284 -23.35 -10.76 -10.09
N GLN A 285 -22.60 -11.00 -11.16
CA GLN A 285 -23.16 -11.25 -12.50
C GLN A 285 -24.08 -12.46 -12.49
N TYR A 286 -23.66 -13.56 -11.86
CA TYR A 286 -24.47 -14.75 -11.70
C TYR A 286 -25.78 -14.46 -10.94
N ILE A 287 -25.73 -13.70 -9.84
CA ILE A 287 -26.93 -13.30 -9.08
C ILE A 287 -27.92 -12.50 -9.95
N ILE A 288 -27.39 -11.58 -10.76
CA ILE A 288 -28.21 -10.75 -11.66
C ILE A 288 -28.83 -11.60 -12.76
N GLU A 289 -28.04 -12.46 -13.42
CA GLU A 289 -28.49 -13.33 -14.52
C GLU A 289 -29.55 -14.34 -14.08
N GLN A 290 -29.46 -14.82 -12.84
CA GLN A 290 -30.46 -15.71 -12.24
C GLN A 290 -31.67 -14.97 -11.64
N ASN A 291 -31.80 -13.66 -11.86
CA ASN A 291 -32.88 -12.82 -11.31
C ASN A 291 -33.00 -12.86 -9.77
N MET A 292 -31.91 -13.18 -9.07
CA MET A 292 -31.87 -13.28 -7.60
C MET A 292 -31.55 -11.94 -6.92
N ASN A 293 -31.31 -10.89 -7.69
CA ASN A 293 -30.84 -9.61 -7.19
C ASN A 293 -31.88 -8.85 -6.32
N SER A 294 -33.17 -9.17 -6.43
CA SER A 294 -34.24 -8.64 -5.57
C SER A 294 -34.42 -9.41 -4.26
N ILE A 295 -33.82 -10.60 -4.15
CA ILE A 295 -33.91 -11.45 -2.96
C ILE A 295 -33.11 -10.79 -1.82
N PRO A 296 -33.62 -10.76 -0.59
CA PRO A 296 -32.85 -10.33 0.58
C PRO A 296 -31.54 -11.10 0.72
N ILE A 297 -30.42 -10.38 0.85
CA ILE A 297 -29.08 -10.97 0.89
C ILE A 297 -28.49 -10.84 2.30
N ILE A 298 -27.96 -11.94 2.81
CA ILE A 298 -27.09 -11.99 3.99
C ILE A 298 -25.68 -12.36 3.55
N GLY A 299 -24.68 -11.65 4.07
CA GLY A 299 -23.27 -11.93 3.85
C GLY A 299 -22.48 -12.02 5.14
N ASP A 300 -21.60 -13.01 5.25
CA ASP A 300 -20.55 -13.04 6.29
C ASP A 300 -19.18 -12.78 5.68
N MET A 301 -18.21 -12.33 6.50
CA MET A 301 -16.95 -11.74 6.03
C MET A 301 -17.21 -10.49 5.19
N ASP A 302 -17.73 -9.46 5.86
CA ASP A 302 -18.17 -8.18 5.29
C ASP A 302 -17.21 -7.59 4.23
N TYR A 303 -15.91 -7.64 4.48
CA TYR A 303 -14.90 -7.12 3.55
C TYR A 303 -14.81 -7.93 2.25
N ALA A 304 -14.93 -9.25 2.30
CA ALA A 304 -14.94 -10.09 1.10
C ALA A 304 -16.27 -9.93 0.35
N VAL A 305 -17.41 -10.05 1.04
CA VAL A 305 -18.73 -9.94 0.38
C VAL A 305 -18.98 -8.54 -0.18
N SER A 306 -18.37 -7.49 0.37
CA SER A 306 -18.46 -6.14 -0.19
C SER A 306 -17.97 -6.06 -1.65
N THR A 307 -17.07 -6.94 -2.08
CA THR A 307 -16.61 -6.99 -3.48
C THR A 307 -17.69 -7.51 -4.43
N VAL A 308 -18.60 -8.37 -3.94
CA VAL A 308 -19.80 -8.79 -4.68
C VAL A 308 -20.80 -7.64 -4.72
N VAL A 309 -21.07 -7.01 -3.57
CA VAL A 309 -22.07 -5.94 -3.44
C VAL A 309 -21.78 -4.77 -4.37
N GLY A 310 -20.50 -4.42 -4.57
CA GLY A 310 -20.09 -3.36 -5.49
C GLY A 310 -20.48 -3.56 -6.95
N TYR A 311 -20.80 -4.79 -7.37
CA TYR A 311 -21.21 -5.12 -8.74
C TYR A 311 -22.71 -5.45 -8.90
N LEU A 312 -23.44 -5.59 -7.80
CA LEU A 312 -24.89 -5.86 -7.85
C LEU A 312 -25.66 -4.61 -8.32
N LYS A 313 -26.81 -4.82 -8.99
CA LYS A 313 -27.65 -3.72 -9.50
C LYS A 313 -28.75 -3.40 -8.50
N ASN A 314 -28.87 -2.18 -7.99
CA ASN A 314 -29.97 -1.81 -7.08
C ASN A 314 -30.08 -2.51 -5.70
N PRO A 315 -29.10 -3.22 -5.09
CA PRO A 315 -29.16 -3.39 -3.65
C PRO A 315 -28.69 -2.11 -2.99
N LYS A 316 -29.58 -1.43 -2.28
CA LYS A 316 -29.15 -0.30 -1.44
C LYS A 316 -28.18 -0.78 -0.36
N GLN A 317 -28.45 -1.94 0.23
CA GLN A 317 -27.71 -2.55 1.33
C GLN A 317 -27.98 -4.07 1.36
N ILE A 318 -26.99 -4.86 1.79
CA ILE A 318 -27.19 -6.26 2.22
C ILE A 318 -27.03 -6.36 3.73
N TYR A 319 -27.40 -7.47 4.34
CA TYR A 319 -27.17 -7.68 5.76
C TYR A 319 -25.79 -8.29 6.02
N TYR A 320 -24.90 -7.55 6.68
CA TYR A 320 -23.59 -8.05 7.09
C TYR A 320 -23.65 -8.68 8.47
N MET A 321 -23.25 -9.96 8.55
CA MET A 321 -23.30 -10.74 9.78
C MET A 321 -22.34 -10.24 10.86
N ARG A 322 -21.07 -9.99 10.51
CA ARG A 322 -20.05 -9.51 11.47
C ARG A 322 -20.48 -8.24 12.20
N GLY A 323 -21.05 -7.27 11.49
CA GLY A 323 -21.54 -6.03 12.09
C GLY A 323 -22.98 -6.08 12.61
N ASN A 324 -23.67 -7.21 12.39
CA ASN A 324 -25.10 -7.42 12.62
C ASN A 324 -25.96 -6.23 12.15
N ARG A 325 -25.77 -5.79 10.90
CA ARG A 325 -26.38 -4.57 10.36
C ARG A 325 -26.49 -4.61 8.84
N PRO A 326 -27.43 -3.85 8.24
CA PRO A 326 -27.42 -3.61 6.82
C PRO A 326 -26.28 -2.66 6.42
N GLY A 327 -25.71 -2.86 5.23
CA GLY A 327 -24.70 -1.98 4.65
C GLY A 327 -24.35 -2.32 3.21
N SER A 328 -23.67 -1.40 2.54
CA SER A 328 -23.10 -1.59 1.18
C SER A 328 -21.57 -1.56 1.17
N PHE A 329 -20.95 -1.22 2.29
CA PHE A 329 -19.51 -1.16 2.50
C PHE A 329 -19.16 -1.57 3.93
N VAL A 330 -17.89 -1.88 4.15
CA VAL A 330 -17.37 -2.25 5.47
C VAL A 330 -17.37 -1.04 6.39
N ARG A 331 -18.08 -1.14 7.51
CA ARG A 331 -17.90 -0.23 8.64
C ARG A 331 -16.90 -0.86 9.61
N TRP A 332 -15.71 -0.26 9.68
CA TRP A 332 -14.63 -0.67 10.58
C TRP A 332 -14.94 -0.21 12.00
N ASP A 333 -15.54 -1.09 12.80
CA ASP A 333 -15.75 -0.92 14.24
C ASP A 333 -15.57 -2.24 15.00
N SER A 334 -15.69 -2.23 16.32
CA SER A 334 -15.34 -3.36 17.17
C SER A 334 -16.42 -4.44 17.13
N LYS A 335 -17.62 -4.13 16.63
CA LYS A 335 -18.71 -5.10 16.51
C LYS A 335 -18.34 -6.24 15.55
N ARG A 336 -17.56 -5.94 14.50
CA ARG A 336 -17.17 -6.91 13.46
C ARG A 336 -16.04 -7.85 13.83
N THR A 337 -15.35 -7.62 14.96
CA THR A 337 -14.16 -8.39 15.33
C THR A 337 -14.51 -9.79 15.82
N ASN A 338 -15.73 -9.99 16.29
CA ASN A 338 -16.22 -11.30 16.72
C ASN A 338 -16.42 -12.23 15.51
N GLY A 339 -16.09 -13.51 15.70
CA GLY A 339 -16.41 -14.55 14.72
C GLY A 339 -17.92 -14.77 14.65
N VAL A 340 -18.40 -15.12 13.45
CA VAL A 340 -19.80 -15.52 13.21
C VAL A 340 -19.79 -17.00 12.86
N SER A 341 -20.55 -17.81 13.59
CA SER A 341 -20.70 -19.23 13.29
C SER A 341 -21.69 -19.45 12.14
N ASP A 342 -21.59 -20.57 11.46
CA ASP A 342 -22.48 -20.92 10.36
C ASP A 342 -23.95 -21.04 10.83
N GLU A 343 -24.17 -21.55 12.05
CA GLU A 343 -25.49 -21.61 12.68
C GLU A 343 -26.07 -20.21 12.91
N GLN A 344 -25.24 -19.24 13.29
CA GLN A 344 -25.70 -17.86 13.47
C GLN A 344 -26.12 -17.23 12.14
N VAL A 345 -25.40 -17.52 11.05
CA VAL A 345 -25.79 -17.07 9.69
C VAL A 345 -27.15 -17.66 9.30
N ILE A 346 -27.31 -18.97 9.50
CA ILE A 346 -28.54 -19.70 9.15
C ILE A 346 -29.71 -19.21 9.99
N GLN A 347 -29.51 -19.06 11.30
CA GLN A 347 -30.54 -18.54 12.19
C GLN A 347 -30.97 -17.15 11.76
N LYS A 348 -30.00 -16.27 11.45
CA LYS A 348 -30.32 -14.93 10.98
C LYS A 348 -31.09 -14.92 9.65
N ALA A 349 -30.77 -15.84 8.74
CA ALA A 349 -31.53 -16.00 7.49
C ALA A 349 -32.98 -16.38 7.76
N LYS A 350 -33.25 -17.29 8.70
CA LYS A 350 -34.62 -17.63 9.13
C LYS A 350 -35.33 -16.46 9.80
N ASP A 351 -34.62 -15.70 10.64
CA ASP A 351 -35.17 -14.57 11.38
C ASP A 351 -35.63 -13.41 10.47
N LEU A 352 -35.16 -13.36 9.21
CA LEU A 352 -35.66 -12.36 8.25
C LEU A 352 -37.13 -12.60 7.88
N GLN A 353 -37.67 -13.80 8.09
CA GLN A 353 -39.05 -14.18 7.76
C GLN A 353 -39.43 -13.79 6.33
N LYS A 354 -38.57 -14.19 5.37
CA LYS A 354 -38.75 -13.96 3.94
C LYS A 354 -38.87 -15.29 3.23
N ASP A 355 -39.71 -15.33 2.20
CA ASP A 355 -39.95 -16.52 1.37
C ASP A 355 -38.62 -17.09 0.84
N GLN A 356 -37.74 -16.19 0.41
CA GLN A 356 -36.39 -16.51 -0.05
C GLN A 356 -35.36 -15.60 0.59
N VAL A 357 -34.21 -16.17 0.99
CA VAL A 357 -33.02 -15.43 1.45
C VAL A 357 -31.78 -15.99 0.77
N LEU A 358 -31.02 -15.11 0.13
CA LEU A 358 -29.74 -15.44 -0.48
C LEU A 358 -28.62 -15.27 0.55
N ILE A 359 -27.80 -16.30 0.73
CA ILE A 359 -26.67 -16.30 1.65
C ILE A 359 -25.39 -16.35 0.82
N ILE A 360 -24.49 -15.39 1.04
CA ILE A 360 -23.19 -15.30 0.37
C ILE A 360 -22.08 -15.45 1.41
N LEU A 361 -21.22 -16.45 1.23
CA LEU A 361 -20.12 -16.75 2.15
C LEU A 361 -18.82 -16.90 1.37
N ASN A 362 -17.68 -16.62 2.02
CA ASN A 362 -16.36 -16.95 1.46
C ASN A 362 -15.84 -18.33 1.87
N ARG A 363 -16.72 -19.15 2.44
CA ARG A 363 -16.47 -20.53 2.85
C ARG A 363 -17.71 -21.37 2.55
N GLY A 364 -17.52 -22.68 2.42
CA GLY A 364 -18.64 -23.61 2.26
C GLY A 364 -19.31 -23.92 3.60
N LEU A 365 -20.64 -23.95 3.60
CA LEU A 365 -21.43 -24.51 4.70
C LEU A 365 -21.30 -26.05 4.74
N PRO A 366 -21.23 -26.66 5.93
CA PRO A 366 -21.31 -28.11 6.10
C PRO A 366 -22.60 -28.71 5.52
N ASP A 367 -22.49 -29.85 4.84
CA ASP A 367 -23.64 -30.53 4.19
C ASP A 367 -24.74 -30.95 5.19
N LEU A 368 -24.37 -31.23 6.43
CA LEU A 368 -25.33 -31.56 7.48
C LEU A 368 -26.19 -30.34 7.85
N LEU A 369 -25.58 -29.16 7.96
CA LEU A 369 -26.30 -27.91 8.25
C LEU A 369 -27.18 -27.49 7.08
N THR A 370 -26.74 -27.66 5.83
CA THR A 370 -27.57 -27.31 4.68
C THR A 370 -28.81 -28.20 4.59
N LYS A 371 -28.66 -29.52 4.74
CA LYS A 371 -29.78 -30.48 4.74
C LYS A 371 -30.77 -30.26 5.88
N GLN A 372 -30.28 -30.09 7.11
CA GLN A 372 -31.14 -29.89 8.29
C GLN A 372 -31.98 -28.61 8.22
N ASN A 373 -31.51 -27.61 7.49
CA ASN A 373 -32.15 -26.30 7.42
C ASN A 373 -32.83 -26.03 6.08
N GLY A 374 -32.93 -27.02 5.18
CA GLY A 374 -33.55 -26.86 3.86
C GLY A 374 -32.83 -25.85 2.96
N ILE A 375 -31.52 -25.66 3.15
CA ILE A 375 -30.73 -24.69 2.41
C ILE A 375 -30.16 -25.34 1.15
N LYS A 376 -30.49 -24.77 -0.01
CA LYS A 376 -30.00 -25.24 -1.30
C LYS A 376 -28.72 -24.51 -1.68
N LYS A 377 -27.64 -25.25 -1.95
CA LYS A 377 -26.45 -24.68 -2.58
C LYS A 377 -26.76 -24.35 -4.03
N ILE A 378 -26.62 -23.07 -4.41
CA ILE A 378 -26.94 -22.60 -5.76
C ILE A 378 -25.72 -22.69 -6.67
N SER A 379 -24.60 -22.11 -6.25
CA SER A 379 -23.36 -22.08 -7.02
C SER A 379 -22.16 -21.80 -6.11
N HIS A 380 -20.96 -21.94 -6.65
CA HIS A 380 -19.73 -21.51 -6.00
C HIS A 380 -18.70 -21.06 -7.05
N PHE A 381 -17.89 -20.08 -6.67
CA PHE A 381 -16.82 -19.51 -7.47
C PHE A 381 -15.54 -19.51 -6.62
N THR A 382 -14.60 -20.38 -6.93
CA THR A 382 -13.40 -20.61 -6.12
C THR A 382 -12.14 -20.58 -6.99
N GLY A 383 -10.99 -20.33 -6.38
CA GLY A 383 -9.72 -20.28 -7.10
C GLY A 383 -9.30 -18.88 -7.53
N SER A 384 -9.61 -17.86 -6.72
CA SER A 384 -9.17 -16.48 -6.92
C SER A 384 -7.74 -16.24 -6.43
N THR A 385 -7.06 -15.25 -6.99
CA THR A 385 -5.75 -14.77 -6.49
C THR A 385 -5.83 -14.31 -5.05
N ILE A 386 -6.89 -13.59 -4.69
CA ILE A 386 -7.21 -13.28 -3.29
C ILE A 386 -7.88 -14.49 -2.66
N GLY A 387 -7.20 -15.13 -1.70
CA GLY A 387 -7.62 -16.43 -1.16
C GLY A 387 -8.97 -16.43 -0.43
N ASP A 388 -9.43 -15.29 0.06
CA ASP A 388 -10.70 -15.12 0.77
C ASP A 388 -11.79 -14.42 -0.05
N GLU A 389 -11.57 -14.24 -1.36
CA GLU A 389 -12.55 -13.69 -2.32
C GLU A 389 -13.02 -14.73 -3.36
N GLY A 390 -13.07 -15.99 -2.92
CA GLY A 390 -13.96 -17.00 -3.50
C GLY A 390 -15.30 -16.99 -2.75
N PHE A 391 -16.39 -17.36 -3.43
CA PHE A 391 -17.75 -17.22 -2.89
C PHE A 391 -18.58 -18.50 -3.08
N TYR A 392 -19.37 -18.81 -2.05
CA TYR A 392 -20.37 -19.87 -2.05
C TYR A 392 -21.74 -19.21 -1.88
N LEU A 393 -22.67 -19.56 -2.77
CA LEU A 393 -24.04 -19.04 -2.76
C LEU A 393 -25.01 -20.12 -2.32
N TYR A 394 -25.87 -19.76 -1.38
CA TYR A 394 -26.92 -20.61 -0.86
C TYR A 394 -28.25 -19.88 -0.87
N LEU A 395 -29.34 -20.63 -1.06
CA LEU A 395 -30.71 -20.14 -0.99
C LEU A 395 -31.43 -20.85 0.13
N LEU A 396 -32.00 -20.07 1.05
CA LEU A 396 -32.97 -20.55 2.02
C LEU A 396 -34.37 -20.23 1.48
N GLU A 397 -35.21 -21.26 1.34
CA GLU A 397 -36.63 -21.12 0.97
C GLU A 397 -37.47 -21.51 2.20
N THR A 398 -38.33 -20.61 2.68
CA THR A 398 -39.08 -20.84 3.93
C THR A 398 -40.42 -21.55 3.75
N SER A 399 -40.83 -21.89 2.51
CA SER A 399 -41.87 -22.88 2.16
C SER A 399 -41.81 -23.20 0.65
N PRO A 400 -42.24 -24.41 0.23
CA PRO A 400 -42.15 -24.88 -1.16
C PRO A 400 -43.09 -24.17 -2.16
#